data_AF-A0A7S1WNW4-F1
#
_entry.id   AF-A0A7S1WNW4-F1
#
_cell.length_a   1.000
_cell.length_b   1.000
_cell.length_c   1.000
_cell.angle_alpha   90.00
_cell.angle_beta   90.00
_cell.angle_gamma   90.00
#
_symmetry.space_group_name_H-M   'P 1'
#
loop_
_entity.id
_entity.type
_entity.pdbx_description
1 polymer ?
#
loop_
_entity_poly.entity_id
_entity_poly.type
_entity_poly.pdbx_seq_one_letter_code
_entity_poly.pdbx_strand_id
1 'polypeptide(L)'
;EPGRVVLRERARSRSALPRPKRYQRDAQPPGGQLALPSCQPTPPKKRRSAAGLAQRHLGSLKKEAMRSAWFAFRFIRCEELHEEYGRDVFMYYKGNEHAMELPEGTSVSFALFERGDGMPQAVDVRVIGGSDDG
;
A
#
# COMPACT_ATOMS: atom_id res chain seq x y z
N GLU A 1 63.50 -30.89 17.43
CA GLU A 1 62.76 -31.28 16.22
C GLU A 1 61.27 -30.99 16.41
N PRO A 2 60.67 -30.05 15.67
CA PRO A 2 59.24 -29.77 15.81
C PRO A 2 58.39 -30.68 14.90
N GLY A 3 57.54 -31.49 15.53
CA GLY A 3 56.56 -32.37 14.88
C GLY A 3 55.45 -31.59 14.18
N ARG A 4 55.28 -31.87 12.89
CA ARG A 4 54.34 -31.22 11.97
C ARG A 4 52.94 -31.83 12.15
N VAL A 5 52.06 -31.14 12.87
CA VAL A 5 50.64 -31.54 12.97
C VAL A 5 49.91 -31.13 11.70
N VAL A 6 49.41 -32.13 10.98
CA VAL A 6 48.60 -31.99 9.76
C VAL A 6 47.15 -31.76 10.18
N LEU A 7 46.68 -30.51 10.12
CA LEU A 7 45.25 -30.21 10.28
C LEU A 7 44.57 -30.26 8.91
N ARG A 8 43.92 -31.39 8.62
CA ARG A 8 42.89 -31.50 7.59
C ARG A 8 41.60 -30.93 8.15
N GLU A 9 41.04 -29.89 7.56
CA GLU A 9 39.63 -29.55 7.83
C GLU A 9 38.88 -29.07 6.58
N ARG A 10 38.15 -30.05 6.04
CA ARG A 10 36.77 -30.03 5.54
C ARG A 10 36.27 -28.75 4.85
N ALA A 11 36.03 -28.91 3.56
CA ALA A 11 35.30 -28.02 2.68
C ALA A 11 33.98 -27.53 3.31
N ARG A 12 33.83 -26.20 3.40
CA ARG A 12 32.57 -25.56 3.74
C ARG A 12 31.64 -25.66 2.53
N SER A 13 30.53 -26.34 2.76
CA SER A 13 29.38 -26.50 1.88
C SER A 13 28.98 -25.17 1.25
N ARG A 14 28.97 -25.12 -0.09
CA ARG A 14 28.39 -24.03 -0.87
C ARG A 14 26.87 -24.14 -0.73
N SER A 15 26.29 -23.38 0.20
CA SER A 15 24.85 -23.22 0.31
C SER A 15 24.30 -22.64 -1.00
N ALA A 16 23.59 -23.49 -1.73
CA ALA A 16 22.89 -23.15 -2.96
C ALA A 16 21.72 -22.24 -2.64
N LEU A 17 21.83 -20.95 -3.00
CA LEU A 17 20.68 -20.07 -3.03
C LEU A 17 19.79 -20.46 -4.23
N PRO A 18 18.47 -20.62 -4.04
CA PRO A 18 17.57 -20.84 -5.15
C PRO A 18 17.50 -19.59 -6.03
N ARG A 19 17.62 -19.80 -7.34
CA ARG A 19 17.53 -18.75 -8.36
C ARG A 19 16.10 -18.16 -8.37
N PRO A 20 15.93 -16.84 -8.53
CA PRO A 20 14.60 -16.26 -8.73
C PRO A 20 14.00 -16.76 -10.05
N LYS A 21 12.72 -17.13 -10.01
CA LYS A 21 11.93 -17.51 -11.18
C LYS A 21 11.91 -16.34 -12.18
N ARG A 22 12.56 -16.53 -13.32
CA ARG A 22 12.32 -15.74 -14.55
C ARG A 22 10.85 -15.93 -14.91
N TYR A 23 10.03 -14.89 -14.73
CA TYR A 23 8.72 -14.85 -15.39
C TYR A 23 8.99 -14.62 -16.87
N GLN A 24 8.85 -15.69 -17.67
CA GLN A 24 8.86 -15.61 -19.11
C GLN A 24 7.69 -14.74 -19.55
N ARG A 25 8.05 -13.69 -20.29
CA ARG A 25 7.19 -13.06 -21.28
C ARG A 25 6.94 -14.10 -22.39
N ASP A 26 5.87 -13.90 -23.14
CA ASP A 26 5.44 -14.66 -24.33
C ASP A 26 4.38 -15.75 -24.09
N ALA A 27 3.12 -15.32 -24.10
CA ALA A 27 2.01 -16.08 -24.67
C ALA A 27 0.96 -15.08 -25.18
N GLN A 28 1.08 -14.72 -26.46
CA GLN A 28 0.06 -14.00 -27.20
C GLN A 28 -0.97 -15.01 -27.73
N PRO A 29 -2.27 -14.90 -27.39
CA PRO A 29 -3.28 -15.77 -27.98
C PRO A 29 -3.71 -15.25 -29.37
N PRO A 30 -3.84 -16.13 -30.37
CA PRO A 30 -4.51 -15.79 -31.63
C PRO A 30 -5.98 -16.20 -31.61
N GLY A 31 -6.83 -15.33 -32.17
CA GLY A 31 -8.05 -15.74 -32.86
C GLY A 31 -9.39 -15.40 -32.21
N GLY A 32 -10.19 -14.61 -32.94
CA GLY A 32 -11.59 -14.98 -33.18
C GLY A 32 -12.70 -14.19 -32.47
N GLN A 33 -12.97 -13.00 -32.98
CA GLN A 33 -14.30 -12.45 -33.32
C GLN A 33 -15.47 -12.43 -32.30
N LEU A 34 -15.98 -11.20 -32.13
CA LEU A 34 -17.39 -10.79 -32.06
C LEU A 34 -18.18 -11.12 -30.78
N ALA A 35 -18.12 -10.20 -29.80
CA ALA A 35 -19.28 -9.83 -28.96
C ALA A 35 -18.99 -8.53 -28.18
N LEU A 36 -19.72 -7.47 -28.54
CA LEU A 36 -20.21 -6.33 -27.72
C LEU A 36 -19.25 -5.57 -26.79
N PRO A 37 -19.22 -4.22 -26.82
CA PRO A 37 -18.44 -3.42 -25.88
C PRO A 37 -19.10 -3.44 -24.50
N SER A 38 -18.75 -4.41 -23.67
CA SER A 38 -19.10 -4.37 -22.24
C SER A 38 -18.14 -3.41 -21.54
N CYS A 39 -18.68 -2.23 -21.26
CA CYS A 39 -18.17 -1.20 -20.37
C CYS A 39 -17.35 -1.78 -19.21
N GLN A 40 -16.04 -1.84 -19.34
CA GLN A 40 -15.21 -1.77 -18.14
C GLN A 40 -15.22 -0.30 -17.72
N PRO A 41 -15.69 0.05 -16.51
CA PRO A 41 -15.58 1.41 -16.02
C PRO A 41 -14.08 1.70 -15.88
N THR A 42 -13.51 2.37 -16.87
CA THR A 42 -12.30 3.16 -16.68
C THR A 42 -12.57 4.06 -15.48
N PRO A 43 -11.73 4.06 -14.43
CA PRO A 43 -11.90 5.01 -13.34
C PRO A 43 -11.96 6.42 -13.97
N PRO A 44 -12.97 7.23 -13.63
CA PRO A 44 -13.13 8.53 -14.24
C PRO A 44 -11.86 9.34 -13.94
N LYS A 45 -11.21 9.82 -15.00
CA LYS A 45 -10.26 10.95 -14.93
C LYS A 45 -11.02 12.14 -14.35
N LYS A 46 -11.17 12.17 -13.02
CA LYS A 46 -11.82 13.27 -12.32
C LYS A 46 -10.92 14.47 -12.46
N ARG A 47 -11.41 15.36 -13.32
CA ARG A 47 -10.95 16.71 -13.54
C ARG A 47 -10.65 17.36 -12.18
N ARG A 48 -9.48 17.98 -12.09
CA ARG A 48 -9.05 18.84 -10.98
C ARG A 48 -10.20 19.72 -10.52
N SER A 49 -10.77 19.40 -9.37
CA SER A 49 -11.62 20.31 -8.62
C SER A 49 -10.72 21.09 -7.67
N ALA A 50 -10.61 22.38 -7.91
CA ALA A 50 -9.86 23.35 -7.10
C ALA A 50 -10.54 23.60 -5.74
N ALA A 51 -10.75 22.56 -4.94
CA ALA A 51 -11.38 22.62 -3.62
C ALA A 51 -10.49 21.93 -2.57
N GLY A 52 -9.22 22.32 -2.52
CA GLY A 52 -8.13 21.65 -1.81
C GLY A 52 -8.18 21.63 -0.27
N LEU A 53 -9.34 21.83 0.37
CA LEU A 53 -9.48 21.75 1.84
C LEU A 53 -10.82 21.15 2.31
N ALA A 54 -11.85 21.08 1.45
CA ALA A 54 -13.16 20.53 1.84
C ALA A 54 -13.41 19.12 1.26
N GLN A 55 -12.63 18.69 0.28
CA GLN A 55 -12.87 17.42 -0.39
C GLN A 55 -12.36 16.27 0.47
N ARG A 56 -13.32 15.50 1.01
CA ARG A 56 -13.02 14.25 1.70
C ARG A 56 -12.84 13.14 0.68
N HIS A 57 -11.80 12.36 0.86
CA HIS A 57 -11.49 11.19 0.07
C HIS A 57 -11.92 9.94 0.83
N LEU A 58 -12.35 8.94 0.09
CA LEU A 58 -12.68 7.62 0.64
C LEU A 58 -11.52 6.69 0.37
N GLY A 59 -11.15 5.92 1.38
CA GLY A 59 -10.11 4.92 1.25
C GLY A 59 -10.31 3.79 2.22
N SER A 60 -9.46 2.78 2.09
CA SER A 60 -9.48 1.59 2.94
C SER A 60 -8.16 1.47 3.67
N LEU A 61 -8.20 1.06 4.94
CA LEU A 61 -6.97 0.84 5.70
C LEU A 61 -6.19 -0.33 5.11
N LYS A 62 -4.96 -0.09 4.64
CA LYS A 62 -4.22 -1.08 3.84
C LYS A 62 -3.53 -2.14 4.69
N LYS A 63 -2.91 -1.71 5.79
CA LYS A 63 -2.13 -2.56 6.71
C LYS A 63 -2.49 -2.19 8.14
N GLU A 64 -2.16 -3.04 9.09
CA GLU A 64 -2.22 -2.71 10.52
C GLU A 64 -1.42 -1.43 10.84
N ALA A 65 -1.85 -0.70 11.88
CA ALA A 65 -1.14 0.47 12.36
C ALA A 65 0.26 0.08 12.86
N MET A 66 1.29 0.73 12.32
CA MET A 66 2.65 0.56 12.83
C MET A 66 2.80 1.43 14.07
N ARG A 67 2.96 0.77 15.23
CA ARG A 67 3.18 1.43 16.53
C ARG A 67 4.65 1.28 16.93
N SER A 68 5.26 2.39 17.32
CA SER A 68 6.56 2.47 17.99
C SER A 68 6.37 3.11 19.36
N ALA A 69 7.40 3.03 20.22
CA ALA A 69 7.34 3.57 21.58
C ALA A 69 6.98 5.06 21.67
N TRP A 70 7.24 5.84 20.61
CA TRP A 70 7.05 7.29 20.61
C TRP A 70 6.08 7.82 19.54
N PHE A 71 5.68 6.97 18.59
CA PHE A 71 4.81 7.39 17.48
C PHE A 71 4.08 6.19 16.89
N ALA A 72 2.92 6.46 16.31
CA ALA A 72 2.17 5.47 15.54
C ALA A 72 1.67 6.09 14.23
N PHE A 73 1.63 5.28 13.18
CA PHE A 73 1.21 5.71 11.85
C PHE A 73 0.66 4.53 11.06
N ARG A 74 -0.09 4.84 10.00
CA ARG A 74 -0.73 3.84 9.14
C ARG A 74 -0.84 4.38 7.72
N PHE A 75 -1.10 3.48 6.77
CA PHE A 75 -1.34 3.83 5.37
C PHE A 75 -2.78 3.55 4.98
N ILE A 76 -3.38 4.53 4.31
CA ILE A 76 -4.71 4.43 3.72
C ILE A 76 -4.55 4.22 2.22
N ARG A 77 -5.16 3.16 1.70
CA ARG A 77 -5.26 2.91 0.27
C ARG A 77 -6.40 3.76 -0.27
N CYS A 78 -6.09 4.68 -1.17
CA CYS A 78 -7.07 5.45 -1.91
C CYS A 78 -6.65 5.42 -3.38
N GLU A 79 -7.50 4.88 -4.25
CA GLU A 79 -7.16 4.72 -5.67
C GLU A 79 -7.01 6.08 -6.34
N GLU A 80 -7.92 7.01 -6.07
CA GLU A 80 -7.89 8.39 -6.61
C GLU A 80 -6.54 9.08 -6.30
N LEU A 81 -6.07 8.98 -5.06
CA LEU A 81 -4.81 9.62 -4.65
C LEU A 81 -3.58 8.81 -5.06
N HIS A 82 -3.69 7.49 -5.18
CA HIS A 82 -2.61 6.67 -5.68
C HIS A 82 -2.39 6.90 -7.19
N GLU A 83 -3.44 7.19 -7.96
CA GLU A 83 -3.33 7.61 -9.35
C GLU A 83 -2.72 9.01 -9.49
N GLU A 84 -3.06 9.93 -8.59
CA GLU A 84 -2.55 11.31 -8.61
C GLU A 84 -1.10 11.44 -8.11
N TYR A 85 -0.78 10.82 -6.96
CA TYR A 85 0.54 10.91 -6.31
C TYR A 85 1.45 9.72 -6.60
N GLY A 86 0.91 8.61 -7.11
CA GLY A 86 1.65 7.35 -7.26
C GLY A 86 1.90 6.61 -5.94
N ARG A 87 1.20 6.99 -4.85
CA ARG A 87 1.54 6.61 -3.47
C ARG A 87 0.29 6.47 -2.59
N ASP A 88 0.40 5.68 -1.53
CA ASP A 88 -0.64 5.58 -0.50
C ASP A 88 -0.61 6.81 0.42
N VAL A 89 -1.74 7.11 1.05
CA VAL A 89 -1.87 8.28 1.93
C VAL A 89 -1.34 7.96 3.32
N PHE A 90 -0.51 8.85 3.86
CA PHE A 90 0.05 8.70 5.19
C PHE A 90 -0.92 9.18 6.27
N MET A 91 -1.28 8.32 7.22
CA MET A 91 -2.09 8.68 8.38
C MET A 91 -1.22 8.68 9.63
N TYR A 92 -1.21 9.81 10.33
CA TYR A 92 -0.51 9.96 11.61
C TYR A 92 -1.47 9.70 12.79
N TYR A 93 -0.97 9.11 13.87
CA TYR A 93 -1.77 8.78 15.06
C TYR A 93 -2.42 10.01 15.71
N LYS A 94 -1.69 11.12 15.81
CA LYS A 94 -2.18 12.33 16.49
C LYS A 94 -3.43 12.86 15.77
N GLY A 95 -4.59 12.72 16.40
CA GLY A 95 -5.89 13.11 15.85
C GLY A 95 -6.66 12.00 15.13
N ASN A 96 -6.12 10.78 15.01
CA ASN A 96 -6.77 9.63 14.34
C ASN A 96 -6.61 8.33 15.15
N GLU A 97 -6.63 8.45 16.49
CA GLU A 97 -6.36 7.33 17.41
C GLU A 97 -7.35 6.18 17.20
N HIS A 98 -8.63 6.50 17.07
CA HIS A 98 -9.70 5.56 16.74
C HIS A 98 -9.41 4.77 15.46
N ALA A 99 -8.84 5.43 14.43
CA ALA A 99 -8.55 4.78 13.15
C ALA A 99 -7.35 3.83 13.20
N MET A 100 -6.52 3.92 14.25
CA MET A 100 -5.42 2.97 14.45
C MET A 100 -5.91 1.61 14.95
N GLU A 101 -7.02 1.59 15.68
CA GLU A 101 -7.58 0.37 16.29
C GLU A 101 -8.45 -0.43 15.32
N LEU A 102 -8.78 0.15 14.17
CA LEU A 102 -9.63 -0.48 13.16
C LEU A 102 -8.90 -1.63 12.43
N PRO A 103 -9.61 -2.67 12.01
CA PRO A 103 -9.02 -3.71 11.19
C PRO A 103 -8.62 -3.20 9.80
N GLU A 104 -7.68 -3.88 9.16
CA GLU A 104 -7.39 -3.67 7.73
C GLU A 104 -8.64 -3.93 6.87
N GLY A 105 -8.75 -3.22 5.76
CA GLY A 105 -9.93 -3.23 4.89
C GLY A 105 -11.06 -2.29 5.34
N THR A 106 -11.00 -1.73 6.56
CA THR A 106 -12.03 -0.78 7.02
C THR A 106 -12.08 0.45 6.12
N SER A 107 -13.28 0.80 5.66
CA SER A 107 -13.52 2.00 4.86
C SER A 107 -13.55 3.23 5.75
N VAL A 108 -12.76 4.23 5.37
CA VAL A 108 -12.61 5.50 6.09
C VAL A 108 -12.71 6.68 5.11
N SER A 109 -13.33 7.76 5.56
CA SER A 109 -13.33 9.08 4.91
C SER A 109 -12.30 9.96 5.59
N PHE A 110 -11.51 10.72 4.83
CA PHE A 110 -10.48 11.60 5.39
C PHE A 110 -10.31 12.83 4.52
N ALA A 111 -9.83 13.93 5.09
CA ALA A 111 -9.38 15.08 4.32
C ALA A 111 -7.93 14.88 3.90
N LEU A 112 -7.62 15.24 2.66
CA LEU A 112 -6.26 15.23 2.14
C LEU A 112 -5.55 16.52 2.57
N PHE A 113 -4.37 16.37 3.16
CA PHE A 113 -3.45 17.44 3.45
C PHE A 113 -2.13 17.16 2.73
N GLU A 114 -1.78 17.96 1.74
CA GLU A 114 -0.47 17.88 1.10
C GLU A 114 0.58 18.58 1.96
N ARG A 115 1.62 17.83 2.32
CA ARG A 115 2.82 18.44 2.92
C ARG A 115 3.63 19.14 1.82
N GLY A 116 4.44 20.13 2.22
CA GLY A 116 5.31 20.89 1.30
C GLY A 116 6.25 20.03 0.42
N ASP A 117 6.54 18.79 0.83
CA ASP A 117 7.33 17.83 0.06
C ASP A 117 6.52 17.00 -0.96
N GLY A 118 5.25 17.36 -1.21
CA GLY A 118 4.34 16.61 -2.08
C GLY A 118 3.92 15.25 -1.50
N MET A 119 3.94 15.12 -0.17
CA MET A 119 3.53 13.90 0.52
C MET A 119 2.06 14.02 0.96
N PRO A 120 1.15 13.16 0.45
CA PRO A 120 -0.25 13.18 0.86
C PRO A 120 -0.40 12.63 2.27
N GLN A 121 -0.95 13.45 3.17
CA GLN A 121 -1.26 13.10 4.55
C GLN A 121 -2.77 13.13 4.78
N ALA A 122 -3.30 12.11 5.44
CA ALA A 122 -4.69 12.06 5.87
C ALA A 122 -4.86 12.82 7.18
N VAL A 123 -5.85 13.70 7.22
CA VAL A 123 -6.30 14.43 8.41
C VAL A 123 -7.80 14.25 8.59
N ASP A 124 -8.30 14.36 9.82
CA ASP A 124 -9.72 14.25 10.17
C ASP A 124 -10.37 12.95 9.65
N VAL A 125 -9.76 11.80 9.96
CA VAL A 125 -10.17 10.48 9.46
C VAL A 125 -11.40 10.00 10.23
N ARG A 126 -12.44 9.58 9.51
CA ARG A 126 -13.71 9.05 10.06
C ARG A 126 -14.10 7.74 9.40
N VAL A 127 -14.60 6.79 10.18
CA VAL A 127 -15.08 5.50 9.67
C VAL A 127 -16.41 5.68 8.95
N ILE A 128 -16.62 4.96 7.84
CA ILE A 128 -17.81 5.07 6.97
C ILE A 128 -18.57 3.74 6.84
N GLY A 129 -18.38 2.81 7.78
CA GLY A 129 -19.00 1.49 7.71
C GLY A 129 -19.01 0.72 9.03
N GLY A 130 -18.86 1.39 10.16
CA GLY A 130 -19.21 0.81 11.46
C GLY A 130 -20.65 1.18 11.75
N SER A 131 -21.51 0.20 11.92
CA SER A 131 -22.90 0.37 12.35
C SER A 131 -22.98 1.33 13.54
N ASP A 132 -23.41 2.56 13.29
CA ASP A 132 -24.11 3.37 14.27
C ASP A 132 -25.56 2.86 14.26
N ASP A 133 -25.77 1.69 14.86
CA ASP A 133 -27.09 1.14 15.13
C ASP A 133 -27.32 1.21 16.64
N GLY A 134 -28.02 2.26 17.06
CA GLY A 134 -28.93 2.29 18.23
C GLY A 134 -28.34 2.23 19.62
#